data_AF-A0A1I7EQZ1-F1
#
_entry.id   AF-A0A1I7EQZ1-F1
#
_cell.length_a   1.000
_cell.length_b   1.000
_cell.length_c   1.000
_cell.angle_alpha   90.00
_cell.angle_beta   90.00
_cell.angle_gamma   90.00
#
_symmetry.space_group_name_H-M   'P 1'
#
loop_
_entity.id
_entity.type
_entity.pdbx_description
1 polymer ?
#
loop_
_entity_poly.entity_id
_entity_poly.type
_entity_poly.pdbx_seq_one_letter_code
_entity_poly.pdbx_strand_id
1 'polypeptide(L)'
;MRLLSIGEAAAELGLAVGTLRHRHRQGLLMPLGRIACGHRRFQRDTLRAEPAVAGKTVCYPRVSSHDQVEQLTEQAARLERHCVDAGFRR
;
A
#
# COMPACT_ATOMS: atom_id res chain seq x y z
N MET A 1 4.03 25.40 -13.45
CA MET A 1 4.68 24.19 -12.92
C MET A 1 4.99 24.38 -11.45
N ARG A 2 4.29 23.69 -10.55
CA ARG A 2 4.56 23.77 -9.09
C ARG A 2 5.44 22.58 -8.67
N LEU A 3 6.60 22.90 -8.09
CA LEU A 3 7.49 21.90 -7.49
C LEU A 3 7.15 21.72 -6.02
N LEU A 4 7.01 20.47 -5.61
CA LEU A 4 6.65 20.06 -4.26
C LEU A 4 7.86 19.41 -3.59
N SER A 5 8.03 19.70 -2.30
CA SER A 5 8.86 18.92 -1.41
C SER A 5 8.28 17.51 -1.22
N ILE A 6 9.07 16.60 -0.66
CA ILE A 6 8.59 15.24 -0.38
C ILE A 6 7.42 15.22 0.62
N GLY A 7 7.35 16.19 1.54
CA GLY A 7 6.26 16.31 2.51
C GLY A 7 4.96 16.76 1.84
N GLU A 8 5.05 17.80 1.01
CA GLU A 8 3.88 18.28 0.24
C GLU A 8 3.38 17.22 -0.75
N ALA A 9 4.28 16.52 -1.44
CA ALA A 9 3.92 15.43 -2.33
C ALA A 9 3.24 14.26 -1.58
N ALA A 10 3.65 13.99 -0.34
CA ALA A 10 3.04 12.96 0.50
C ALA A 10 1.63 13.34 0.92
N ALA A 11 1.43 14.59 1.32
CA ALA A 11 0.11 15.12 1.67
C ALA A 11 -0.85 15.06 0.48
N GLU A 12 -0.41 15.41 -0.73
CA GLU A 12 -1.27 15.33 -1.91
C GLU A 12 -1.68 13.93 -2.30
N LEU A 13 -0.79 12.95 -2.13
CA LEU A 13 -1.09 11.55 -2.43
C LEU A 13 -1.82 10.84 -1.28
N GLY A 14 -2.01 11.48 -0.12
CA GLY A 14 -2.53 10.84 1.08
C GLY A 14 -1.64 9.71 1.61
N LEU A 15 -0.34 9.79 1.37
CA LEU A 15 0.64 8.76 1.76
C LEU A 15 1.56 9.28 2.87
N ALA A 16 2.14 8.37 3.64
CA ALA A 16 3.25 8.73 4.51
C ALA A 16 4.51 9.06 3.68
N VAL A 17 5.33 10.01 4.16
CA VAL A 17 6.62 10.36 3.53
C VAL A 17 7.52 9.14 3.36
N GLY A 18 7.49 8.19 4.32
CA GLY A 18 8.21 6.93 4.25
C GLY A 18 7.81 6.07 3.04
N THR A 19 6.51 5.98 2.76
CA THR A 19 5.96 5.27 1.60
C THR A 19 6.45 5.89 0.30
N LEU A 20 6.49 7.21 0.22
CA LEU A 20 7.02 7.95 -0.93
C LEU A 20 8.51 7.68 -1.16
N ARG A 21 9.30 7.62 -0.08
CA ARG A 21 10.72 7.24 -0.16
C ARG A 21 10.90 5.79 -0.62
N HIS A 22 10.05 4.88 -0.14
CA HIS A 22 10.07 3.48 -0.56
C HIS A 22 9.71 3.34 -2.04
N ARG A 23 8.62 3.97 -2.50
CA ARG A 23 8.21 3.98 -3.91
C ARG A 23 9.30 4.52 -4.83
N HIS A 24 9.99 5.58 -4.41
CA HIS A 24 11.16 6.07 -5.16
C HIS A 24 12.29 5.04 -5.25
N ARG A 25 12.62 4.34 -4.16
CA ARG A 25 13.64 3.28 -4.19
C ARG A 25 13.24 2.09 -5.07
N GLN A 26 11.95 1.80 -5.16
CA GLN A 26 11.39 0.75 -6.03
C GLN A 26 11.24 1.21 -7.49
N GLY A 27 11.59 2.46 -7.84
CA GLY A 27 11.41 3.00 -9.20
C GLY A 27 9.97 3.33 -9.57
N LEU A 28 9.02 3.18 -8.64
CA LEU A 28 7.59 3.44 -8.85
C LEU A 28 7.24 4.94 -8.84
N LEU A 29 8.16 5.78 -8.38
CA LEU A 29 7.96 7.23 -8.34
C LEU A 29 9.29 7.95 -8.55
N MET A 30 9.37 8.73 -9.62
CA MET A 30 10.58 9.46 -9.98
C MET A 30 10.43 10.95 -9.66
N PRO A 31 11.33 11.53 -8.84
CA PRO A 31 11.39 12.98 -8.67
C PRO A 31 11.88 13.60 -9.98
N LEU A 32 11.46 14.85 -10.25
CA LEU A 32 11.94 15.61 -11.40
C LEU A 32 13.46 15.82 -11.31
N GLY A 33 13.97 15.94 -10.09
CA GLY A 33 15.39 16.05 -9.84
C GLY A 33 15.71 16.23 -8.36
N ARG A 34 16.99 16.47 -8.10
CA ARG A 34 17.51 16.86 -6.79
C ARG A 34 18.09 18.26 -6.89
N ILE A 35 17.84 19.08 -5.88
CA ILE A 35 18.56 20.35 -5.74
C ILE A 35 19.96 20.11 -5.18
N ALA A 36 20.83 21.12 -5.25
CA ALA A 36 22.23 21.02 -4.84
C ALA A 36 22.43 20.47 -3.41
N CYS A 37 21.50 20.75 -2.48
CA CYS A 37 21.54 20.20 -1.12
C CYS A 37 20.97 18.76 -0.99
N GLY A 38 20.68 18.08 -2.10
CA GLY A 38 20.27 16.67 -2.14
C GLY A 38 18.78 16.40 -1.93
N HIS A 39 17.96 17.42 -1.68
CA HIS A 39 16.51 17.25 -1.52
C HIS A 39 15.81 16.94 -2.85
N ARG A 40 14.84 16.02 -2.80
CA ARG A 40 14.02 15.61 -3.95
C ARG A 40 12.91 16.64 -4.19
N ARG A 41 12.66 16.96 -5.45
CA ARG A 41 11.53 17.79 -5.89
C ARG A 41 10.62 17.00 -6.83
N PHE A 42 9.33 17.09 -6.58
CA PHE A 42 8.29 16.43 -7.36
C PHE A 42 7.49 17.47 -8.12
N GLN A 43 7.17 17.23 -9.39
CA GLN A 43 6.26 18.10 -10.12
C GLN A 43 4.83 17.64 -9.83
N ARG A 44 3.98 18.57 -9.35
CA ARG A 44 2.58 18.26 -9.01
C ARG A 44 1.85 17.51 -10.14
N ASP A 45 2.01 17.96 -11.38
CA ASP A 45 1.30 17.40 -12.54
C ASP A 45 1.68 15.93 -12.84
N THR A 46 2.87 15.51 -12.37
CA THR A 46 3.37 14.13 -12.50
C THR A 46 3.01 13.25 -11.31
N LEU A 47 2.57 13.84 -10.19
CA LEU A 47 2.11 13.08 -9.03
C LEU A 47 0.70 12.57 -9.31
N ARG A 48 0.64 11.36 -9.83
CA ARG A 48 -0.61 10.63 -9.91
C ARG A 48 -0.62 9.57 -8.82
N ALA A 49 -1.70 9.53 -8.05
CA ALA A 49 -2.00 8.32 -7.32
C ALA A 49 -2.26 7.24 -8.39
N GLU A 50 -1.45 6.18 -8.37
CA GLU A 50 -1.85 4.94 -9.04
C GLU A 50 -3.27 4.61 -8.56
N PRO A 51 -4.18 4.21 -9.46
CA PRO A 51 -5.46 3.67 -9.03
C PRO A 51 -5.18 2.60 -7.98
N ALA A 52 -5.97 2.56 -6.92
CA ALA A 52 -5.85 1.50 -5.93
C ALA A 52 -5.94 0.17 -6.69
N VAL A 53 -4.78 -0.47 -6.90
CA VAL A 53 -4.75 -1.82 -7.47
C VAL A 53 -5.65 -2.61 -6.56
N ALA A 54 -6.66 -3.28 -7.13
CA ALA A 54 -7.56 -4.13 -6.37
C ALA A 54 -6.70 -4.99 -5.46
N GLY A 55 -6.72 -4.67 -4.16
CA GLY A 55 -5.80 -5.27 -3.21
C GLY A 55 -6.05 -6.77 -3.17
N LYS A 56 -5.01 -7.55 -2.86
CA LYS A 56 -5.23 -8.96 -2.57
C LYS A 56 -5.94 -9.06 -1.23
N THR A 57 -7.07 -9.75 -1.20
CA THR A 57 -7.70 -10.14 0.07
C THR A 57 -6.96 -11.34 0.63
N VAL A 58 -6.44 -11.21 1.86
CA VAL A 58 -5.69 -12.27 2.54
C VAL A 58 -6.47 -12.72 3.76
N CYS A 59 -6.92 -13.97 3.77
CA CYS A 59 -7.52 -14.61 4.94
C CYS A 59 -6.42 -15.12 5.88
N TYR A 60 -6.52 -14.83 7.18
CA TYR A 60 -5.55 -15.26 8.18
C TYR A 60 -6.26 -15.94 9.37
N PRO A 61 -6.52 -17.25 9.31
CA PRO A 61 -7.08 -18.00 10.44
C PRO A 61 -6.03 -18.14 11.55
N ARG A 62 -6.45 -18.12 12.83
CA ARG A 62 -5.54 -18.23 13.96
C ARG A 62 -6.22 -18.86 15.18
N VAL A 63 -5.48 -19.69 15.89
CA VAL A 63 -5.89 -20.32 17.15
C VAL A 63 -4.98 -19.88 18.30
N SER A 64 -5.47 -20.00 19.53
CA SER A 64 -4.73 -19.64 20.74
C SER A 64 -3.92 -20.79 21.33
N SER A 65 -4.35 -22.05 21.14
CA SER A 65 -3.60 -23.24 21.55
C SER A 65 -3.21 -24.08 20.34
N HIS A 66 -2.08 -24.80 20.46
CA HIS A 66 -1.65 -25.77 19.46
C HIS A 66 -2.64 -26.95 19.35
N ASP A 67 -3.31 -27.31 20.46
CA ASP A 67 -4.31 -28.40 20.50
C ASP A 67 -5.52 -28.13 19.59
N GLN A 68 -5.67 -26.89 19.12
CA GLN A 68 -6.78 -26.44 18.26
C GLN A 68 -6.36 -26.30 16.79
N VAL A 69 -5.16 -26.73 16.39
CA VAL A 69 -4.67 -26.56 15.02
C VAL A 69 -5.60 -27.17 13.97
N GLU A 70 -6.28 -28.27 14.29
CA GLU A 70 -7.26 -28.88 13.39
C GLU A 70 -8.43 -27.93 13.04
N GLN A 71 -8.78 -26.99 13.93
CA GLN A 71 -9.82 -25.99 13.72
C GLN A 71 -9.41 -24.90 12.71
N LEU A 72 -8.12 -24.76 12.40
CA LEU A 72 -7.64 -23.76 11.42
C LEU A 72 -8.25 -23.99 10.03
N THR A 73 -8.47 -25.25 9.65
CA THR A 73 -9.08 -25.60 8.36
C THR A 73 -10.53 -25.09 8.27
N GLU A 74 -11.32 -25.27 9.33
CA GLU A 74 -12.70 -24.79 9.38
C GLU A 74 -12.76 -23.25 9.43
N GLN A 75 -11.86 -22.62 10.19
CA GLN A 75 -11.73 -21.17 10.23
C GLN A 75 -11.33 -20.58 8.88
N ALA A 76 -10.40 -21.22 8.16
CA ALA A 76 -10.01 -20.83 6.82
C ALA A 76 -11.22 -20.86 5.87
N ALA A 77 -11.95 -21.98 5.85
CA ALA A 77 -13.14 -22.13 5.00
C ALA A 77 -14.24 -21.11 5.36
N ARG A 78 -14.40 -20.77 6.64
CA ARG A 78 -15.33 -19.72 7.08
C ARG A 78 -14.92 -18.34 6.60
N LEU A 79 -13.63 -18.00 6.67
CA LEU A 79 -13.11 -16.73 6.16
C LEU A 79 -13.27 -16.64 4.64
N GLU A 80 -13.01 -17.72 3.91
CA GLU A 80 -13.22 -17.77 2.46
C GLU A 80 -14.68 -17.50 2.09
N ARG A 81 -15.63 -18.17 2.76
CA ARG A 81 -17.07 -17.93 2.56
C ARG A 81 -17.44 -16.47 2.83
N HIS A 82 -16.99 -15.93 3.97
CA HIS A 82 -17.23 -14.53 4.30
C HIS A 82 -16.68 -13.58 3.23
N CYS A 83 -15.50 -13.87 2.68
CA CYS A 83 -14.93 -13.05 1.62
C CYS A 83 -15.76 -13.07 0.34
N VAL A 84 -16.27 -14.23 -0.05
CA VAL A 84 -17.20 -14.36 -1.18
C VAL A 84 -18.48 -13.56 -0.93
N ASP A 85 -19.10 -13.72 0.24
CA ASP A 85 -20.35 -13.04 0.61
C ASP A 85 -20.19 -11.51 0.67
N ALA A 86 -19.04 -11.03 1.15
CA ALA A 86 -18.71 -9.61 1.21
C ALA A 86 -18.30 -9.02 -0.17
N GLY A 87 -18.25 -9.83 -1.22
CA GLY A 87 -17.86 -9.40 -2.56
C GLY A 87 -16.37 -9.17 -2.75
N PHE A 88 -15.53 -9.66 -1.83
CA PHE A 88 -14.08 -9.63 -2.00
C PHE A 88 -13.67 -10.65 -3.06
N ARG A 89 -12.95 -10.19 -4.10
CA ARG A 89 -12.45 -11.06 -5.16
C ARG A 89 -11.11 -11.68 -4.76
N ARG A 90 -10.89 -12.91 -5.23
CA ARG A 90 -9.64 -13.65 -5.08
C ARG A 90 -8.59 -13.17 -6.09
#